data_AF-A0A4R5A050-F1
#
_entry.id   AF-A0A4R5A050-F1
#
_cell.length_a   1.000
_cell.length_b   1.000
_cell.length_c   1.000
_cell.angle_alpha   90.00
_cell.angle_beta   90.00
_cell.angle_gamma   90.00
#
_symmetry.space_group_name_H-M   'P 1'
#
loop_
_entity.id
_entity.type
_entity.pdbx_description
1 polymer ?
#
loop_
_entity_poly.entity_id
_entity_poly.type
_entity_poly.pdbx_seq_one_letter_code
_entity_poly.pdbx_strand_id
1 'polypeptide(L)'
;MRPGDGRADGTLATVRSAADAFLDSPACANSNTRRSYTTTLDKVAVELGGDRPLSSVADEELGQALEQLWGEASVATWNTRRGAVGGWLKWCAEHGVADAAELPAIPAWCKCLSPPGSDTPVRSRTAIDRLIGRREVHLREKTLWRMLYETAARSEEILGVNIEDLDLSGRTCPIKAKGAKPRTRTRGASREQYVMERVWWDAGTARLLPRLIAGRTSGPLFIGHRRPGPGKKVDARDLCPDTGRARLSYGQARALLDSHTSIGGETGTGWDLHELRHSALTHLGESGVSLLLFMAKSRHKKEQHARRYFKPSAAVMAEVTAVLGPA
;
A
#
# COMPACT_ATOMS: atom_id res chain seq x y z
N MET A 1 34.85 -17.45 27.07
CA MET A 1 34.46 -18.66 26.31
C MET A 1 33.34 -18.24 25.36
N ARG A 2 33.67 -17.99 24.09
CA ARG A 2 32.71 -17.61 23.04
C ARG A 2 32.11 -18.90 22.46
N PRO A 3 30.80 -19.00 22.20
CA PRO A 3 30.25 -20.15 21.50
C PRO A 3 30.72 -20.13 20.03
N GLY A 4 31.03 -21.31 19.52
CA GLY A 4 31.85 -21.52 18.34
C GLY A 4 31.22 -21.08 17.02
N ASP A 5 32.09 -20.60 16.14
CA ASP A 5 31.93 -20.58 14.69
C ASP A 5 31.67 -22.01 14.20
N GLY A 6 30.40 -22.35 13.99
CA GLY A 6 30.01 -23.46 13.14
C GLY A 6 30.18 -23.03 11.69
N ARG A 7 31.36 -23.23 11.10
CA ARG A 7 31.48 -23.37 9.65
C ARG A 7 30.65 -24.59 9.27
N ALA A 8 29.45 -24.34 8.73
CA ALA A 8 28.63 -25.37 8.13
C ALA A 8 29.38 -25.98 6.93
N ASP A 9 29.21 -27.30 6.76
CA ASP A 9 29.67 -28.09 5.63
C ASP A 9 29.45 -27.36 4.29
N GLY A 10 30.40 -27.54 3.36
CA GLY A 10 30.44 -26.96 2.01
C GLY A 10 29.35 -27.44 1.05
N THR A 11 28.09 -27.44 1.48
CA THR A 11 26.93 -27.63 0.62
C THR A 11 26.60 -26.28 -0.01
N LEU A 12 26.79 -26.17 -1.32
CA LEU A 12 26.43 -24.97 -2.07
C LEU A 12 24.95 -24.64 -1.82
N ALA A 13 24.65 -23.39 -1.46
CA ALA A 13 23.29 -22.94 -1.25
C ALA A 13 22.47 -23.13 -2.55
N THR A 14 21.37 -23.86 -2.44
CA THR A 14 20.44 -24.06 -3.57
C THR A 14 19.58 -22.82 -3.79
N VAL A 15 18.98 -22.71 -4.98
CA VAL A 15 18.04 -21.62 -5.30
C VAL A 15 16.93 -21.52 -4.25
N ARG A 16 16.34 -22.65 -3.84
CA ARG A 16 15.26 -22.69 -2.85
C ARG A 16 15.74 -22.30 -1.45
N SER A 17 16.83 -22.89 -0.98
CA SER A 17 17.35 -22.59 0.37
C SER A 17 17.81 -21.13 0.51
N ALA A 18 18.40 -20.56 -0.54
CA ALA A 18 18.78 -19.15 -0.58
C ALA A 18 17.54 -18.22 -0.59
N ALA A 19 16.48 -18.59 -1.31
CA ALA A 19 15.23 -17.83 -1.31
C ALA A 19 14.53 -17.86 0.06
N ASP A 20 14.45 -19.04 0.68
CA ASP A 20 13.84 -19.21 2.00
C ASP A 20 14.60 -18.40 3.07
N ALA A 21 15.94 -18.47 3.06
CA ALA A 21 16.78 -17.68 3.97
C ALA A 21 16.56 -16.17 3.83
N PHE A 22 16.40 -15.67 2.59
CA PHE A 22 16.08 -14.27 2.34
C PHE A 22 14.66 -13.88 2.83
N LEU A 23 13.67 -14.75 2.65
CA LEU A 23 12.29 -14.52 3.08
C LEU A 23 12.13 -14.51 4.60
N ASP A 24 12.98 -15.26 5.31
CA ASP A 24 13.06 -15.29 6.76
C ASP A 24 13.89 -14.14 7.34
N SER A 25 14.71 -13.48 6.52
CA SER A 25 15.55 -12.37 6.95
C SER A 25 14.76 -11.13 7.40
N PRO A 26 15.37 -10.24 8.21
CA PRO A 26 14.78 -8.96 8.58
C PRO A 26 14.44 -8.05 7.37
N ALA A 27 15.06 -8.27 6.21
CA ALA A 27 14.75 -7.52 4.98
C ALA A 27 13.29 -7.76 4.53
N CYS A 28 12.73 -8.92 4.87
CA CYS A 28 11.36 -9.31 4.58
C CYS A 28 10.43 -9.22 5.81
N ALA A 29 10.76 -8.39 6.82
CA ALA A 29 9.97 -8.28 8.05
C ALA A 29 8.52 -7.79 7.83
N ASN A 30 8.25 -7.05 6.75
CA ASN A 30 6.90 -6.64 6.40
C ASN A 30 6.13 -7.82 5.78
N SER A 31 4.99 -8.21 6.37
CA SER A 31 4.19 -9.36 5.94
C SER A 31 3.66 -9.28 4.50
N ASN A 32 3.34 -8.08 4.01
CA ASN A 32 2.91 -7.88 2.62
C ASN A 32 4.10 -8.02 1.65
N THR A 33 5.27 -7.48 2.03
CA THR A 33 6.50 -7.66 1.26
C THR A 33 6.89 -9.13 1.21
N ARG A 34 6.93 -9.82 2.37
CA ARG A 34 7.21 -11.26 2.46
C ARG A 34 6.28 -12.04 1.56
N ARG A 35 4.96 -11.87 1.69
CA ARG A 35 3.98 -12.58 0.85
C ARG A 35 4.23 -12.36 -0.64
N SER A 36 4.44 -11.11 -1.05
CA SER A 36 4.69 -10.78 -2.45
C SER A 36 6.01 -11.40 -2.95
N TYR A 37 7.06 -11.36 -2.13
CA TYR A 37 8.36 -11.93 -2.46
C TYR A 37 8.28 -13.46 -2.51
N THR A 38 7.63 -14.12 -1.55
CA THR A 38 7.36 -15.57 -1.56
C THR A 38 6.71 -15.98 -2.88
N THR A 39 5.58 -15.34 -3.27
CA THR A 39 4.93 -15.65 -4.56
C THR A 39 5.85 -15.47 -5.77
N THR A 40 6.81 -14.54 -5.71
CA THR A 40 7.76 -14.30 -6.81
C THR A 40 8.85 -15.36 -6.82
N LEU A 41 9.51 -15.55 -5.68
CA LEU A 41 10.67 -16.42 -5.54
C LEU A 41 10.28 -17.90 -5.62
N ASP A 42 9.09 -18.28 -5.19
CA ASP A 42 8.57 -19.65 -5.39
C ASP A 42 8.47 -19.98 -6.90
N LYS A 43 7.94 -19.04 -7.70
CA LYS A 43 7.82 -19.22 -9.15
C LYS A 43 9.19 -19.26 -9.84
N VAL A 44 10.09 -18.37 -9.45
CA VAL A 44 11.47 -18.34 -9.97
C VAL A 44 12.22 -19.61 -9.59
N ALA A 45 12.07 -20.09 -8.35
CA ALA A 45 12.71 -21.33 -7.90
C ALA A 45 12.16 -22.57 -8.63
N VAL A 46 10.87 -22.59 -8.99
CA VAL A 46 10.31 -23.65 -9.83
C VAL A 46 10.90 -23.59 -11.24
N GLU A 47 10.95 -22.40 -11.86
CA GLU A 47 11.45 -22.22 -13.23
C GLU A 47 12.95 -22.55 -13.36
N LEU A 48 13.77 -22.12 -12.39
CA LEU A 48 15.21 -22.33 -12.43
C LEU A 48 15.65 -23.71 -11.95
N GLY A 49 14.77 -24.45 -11.26
CA GLY A 49 15.10 -25.71 -10.57
C GLY A 49 15.60 -25.48 -9.15
N GLY A 50 14.70 -25.58 -8.17
CA GLY A 50 14.93 -25.14 -6.78
C GLY A 50 16.08 -25.83 -6.05
N ASP A 51 16.41 -27.07 -6.43
CA ASP A 51 17.49 -27.87 -5.81
C ASP A 51 18.86 -27.63 -6.45
N ARG A 52 18.92 -26.88 -7.55
CA ARG A 52 20.20 -26.52 -8.18
C ARG A 52 20.98 -25.54 -7.29
N PRO A 53 22.32 -25.65 -7.24
CA PRO A 53 23.17 -24.62 -6.64
C PRO A 53 22.88 -23.26 -7.27
N LEU A 54 22.72 -22.22 -6.46
CA LEU A 54 22.46 -20.87 -6.97
C LEU A 54 23.60 -20.36 -7.86
N SER A 55 24.84 -20.75 -7.57
CA SER A 55 26.02 -20.43 -8.38
C SER A 55 26.08 -21.12 -9.75
N SER A 56 25.24 -22.14 -9.98
CA SER A 56 25.14 -22.83 -11.27
C SER A 56 24.11 -22.21 -12.22
N VAL A 57 23.41 -21.17 -11.78
CA VAL A 57 22.40 -20.46 -12.59
C VAL A 57 23.11 -19.37 -13.38
N ALA A 58 22.93 -19.37 -14.70
CA ALA A 58 23.44 -18.30 -15.55
C ALA A 58 22.53 -17.07 -15.57
N ASP A 59 23.11 -15.89 -15.83
CA ASP A 59 22.38 -14.63 -16.01
C ASP A 59 21.26 -14.77 -17.07
N GLU A 60 21.56 -15.40 -18.20
CA GLU A 60 20.59 -15.67 -19.27
C GLU A 60 19.43 -16.55 -18.82
N GLU A 61 19.68 -17.61 -18.03
CA GLU A 61 18.62 -18.47 -17.49
C GLU A 61 17.69 -17.67 -16.56
N LEU A 62 18.26 -16.83 -15.70
CA LEU A 62 17.50 -15.95 -14.81
C LEU A 62 16.66 -14.94 -15.60
N GLY A 63 17.24 -14.33 -16.64
CA GLY A 63 16.51 -13.40 -17.50
C GLY A 63 15.36 -14.06 -18.25
N GLN A 64 15.59 -15.25 -18.82
CA GLN A 64 14.56 -16.02 -19.52
C GLN A 64 13.43 -16.41 -18.58
N ALA A 65 13.75 -16.84 -17.35
CA ALA A 65 12.74 -17.13 -16.34
C ALA A 65 11.87 -15.91 -16.01
N LEU A 66 12.45 -14.71 -15.92
CA LEU A 66 11.70 -13.48 -15.69
C LEU A 66 10.73 -13.16 -16.84
N GLU A 67 11.18 -13.26 -18.09
CA GLU A 67 10.32 -13.04 -19.28
C GLU A 67 9.23 -14.09 -19.42
N GLN A 68 9.56 -15.37 -19.22
CA GLN A 68 8.59 -16.45 -19.32
C GLN A 68 7.48 -16.30 -18.27
N LEU A 69 7.82 -15.87 -17.06
CA LEU A 69 6.85 -15.70 -15.98
C LEU A 69 6.07 -14.38 -16.07
N TRP A 70 6.68 -13.29 -16.58
CA TRP A 70 6.12 -11.93 -16.48
C TRP A 70 6.34 -11.00 -17.68
N GLY A 71 6.85 -11.47 -18.81
CA GLY A 71 7.13 -10.64 -20.00
C GLY A 71 5.88 -9.95 -20.56
N GLU A 72 4.72 -10.61 -20.47
CA GLU A 72 3.42 -10.05 -20.85
C GLU A 72 2.67 -9.37 -19.69
N ALA A 73 3.26 -9.32 -18.49
CA ALA A 73 2.62 -8.72 -17.34
C ALA A 73 2.60 -7.18 -17.43
N SER A 74 1.73 -6.54 -16.67
CA SER A 74 1.74 -5.08 -16.56
C SER A 74 3.09 -4.57 -16.06
N VAL A 75 3.52 -3.39 -16.50
CA VAL A 75 4.81 -2.78 -16.11
C VAL A 75 5.01 -2.74 -14.60
N ALA A 76 3.95 -2.44 -13.83
CA ALA A 76 4.01 -2.44 -12.37
C ALA A 76 4.29 -3.84 -11.81
N THR A 77 3.69 -4.88 -12.39
CA THR A 77 3.92 -6.27 -12.02
C THR A 77 5.35 -6.66 -12.36
N TRP A 78 5.78 -6.46 -13.61
CA TRP A 78 7.15 -6.71 -14.06
C TRP A 78 8.18 -6.09 -13.11
N ASN A 79 8.09 -4.78 -12.86
CA ASN A 79 9.04 -4.06 -12.01
C ASN A 79 9.03 -4.55 -10.56
N THR A 80 7.87 -4.93 -10.03
CA THR A 80 7.76 -5.46 -8.66
C THR A 80 8.42 -6.83 -8.55
N ARG A 81 8.19 -7.73 -9.53
CA ARG A 81 8.74 -9.09 -9.55
C ARG A 81 10.24 -9.07 -9.79
N ARG A 82 10.69 -8.33 -10.80
CA ARG A 82 12.11 -8.04 -11.07
C ARG A 82 12.79 -7.44 -9.84
N GLY A 83 12.14 -6.49 -9.17
CA GLY A 83 12.67 -5.85 -7.96
C GLY A 83 12.83 -6.82 -6.78
N ALA A 84 11.91 -7.78 -6.62
CA ALA A 84 12.01 -8.82 -5.60
C ALA A 84 13.21 -9.74 -5.85
N VAL A 85 13.42 -10.18 -7.09
CA VAL A 85 14.58 -11.00 -7.50
C VAL A 85 15.88 -10.22 -7.30
N GLY A 86 15.93 -8.94 -7.70
CA GLY A 86 17.12 -8.12 -7.50
C GLY A 86 17.44 -7.88 -6.02
N GLY A 87 16.41 -7.72 -5.18
CA GLY A 87 16.57 -7.61 -3.73
C GLY A 87 17.10 -8.91 -3.10
N TRP A 88 16.59 -10.05 -3.55
CA TRP A 88 17.05 -11.38 -3.14
C TRP A 88 18.52 -11.60 -3.47
N LEU A 89 18.93 -11.41 -4.73
CA LEU A 89 20.32 -11.63 -5.17
C LEU A 89 21.30 -10.67 -4.49
N LYS A 90 20.89 -9.41 -4.31
CA LYS A 90 21.67 -8.44 -3.55
C LYS A 90 21.87 -8.90 -2.09
N TRP A 91 20.82 -9.40 -1.46
CA TRP A 91 20.91 -9.91 -0.09
C TRP A 91 21.84 -11.13 0.00
N CYS A 92 21.77 -12.05 -0.96
CA CYS A 92 22.67 -13.21 -1.05
C CYS A 92 24.14 -12.78 -1.13
N ALA A 93 24.45 -11.77 -1.94
CA ALA A 93 25.80 -11.22 -2.07
C ALA A 93 26.28 -10.56 -0.77
N GLU A 94 25.42 -9.79 -0.10
CA GLU A 94 25.76 -9.10 1.16
C GLU A 94 25.98 -10.07 2.35
N HIS A 95 25.36 -11.25 2.31
CA HIS A 95 25.41 -12.23 3.42
C HIS A 95 26.28 -13.45 3.12
N GLY A 96 27.01 -13.45 1.99
CA GLY A 96 27.94 -14.53 1.64
C GLY A 96 27.27 -15.89 1.42
N VAL A 97 26.02 -15.90 0.94
CA VAL A 97 25.27 -17.14 0.62
C VAL A 97 25.96 -17.92 -0.51
N ALA A 98 26.60 -17.19 -1.41
CA ALA A 98 27.61 -17.67 -2.36
C ALA A 98 28.58 -16.51 -2.63
N ASP A 99 29.70 -16.79 -3.28
CA ASP A 99 30.62 -15.74 -3.72
C ASP A 99 29.90 -14.79 -4.68
N ALA A 100 30.06 -13.47 -4.46
CA ALA A 100 29.34 -12.46 -5.23
C ALA A 100 29.64 -12.51 -6.74
N ALA A 101 30.79 -13.06 -7.13
CA ALA A 101 31.19 -13.27 -8.52
C ALA A 101 30.51 -14.50 -9.16
N GLU A 102 29.98 -15.41 -8.35
CA GLU A 102 29.31 -16.63 -8.81
C GLU A 102 27.78 -16.52 -8.75
N LEU A 103 27.24 -15.46 -8.15
CA LEU A 103 25.80 -15.22 -8.12
C LEU A 103 25.31 -14.73 -9.48
N PRO A 104 24.15 -15.23 -9.96
CA PRO A 104 23.56 -14.70 -11.18
C PRO A 104 23.17 -13.24 -11.00
N ALA A 105 23.35 -12.45 -12.05
CA ALA A 105 22.88 -11.08 -12.16
C ALA A 105 21.63 -11.02 -13.05
N ILE A 106 20.76 -10.05 -12.78
CA ILE A 106 19.63 -9.76 -13.69
C ILE A 106 20.22 -9.14 -14.97
N PRO A 107 20.01 -9.74 -16.15
CA PRO A 107 20.56 -9.22 -17.39
C PRO A 107 20.10 -7.79 -17.70
N ALA A 108 20.93 -7.05 -18.43
CA ALA A 108 20.65 -5.67 -18.80
C ALA A 108 19.38 -5.51 -19.66
N TRP A 109 19.04 -6.54 -20.45
CA TRP A 109 17.85 -6.55 -21.29
C TRP A 109 16.55 -6.74 -20.47
N CYS A 110 16.62 -7.41 -19.32
CA CYS A 110 15.55 -7.42 -18.30
C CYS A 110 15.54 -6.12 -17.50
N LYS A 111 15.51 -4.95 -18.13
CA LYS A 111 15.55 -3.66 -17.42
C LYS A 111 14.22 -3.34 -16.72
N CYS A 112 14.30 -2.49 -15.70
CA CYS A 112 13.11 -1.85 -15.13
C CYS A 112 12.40 -1.08 -16.25
N LEU A 113 11.11 -1.35 -16.44
CA LEU A 113 10.30 -0.70 -17.46
C LEU A 113 9.78 0.62 -16.89
N SER A 114 9.84 1.68 -17.69
CA SER A 114 9.19 2.94 -17.32
C SER A 114 7.67 2.68 -17.25
N PRO A 115 7.01 2.95 -16.11
CA PRO A 115 5.56 2.85 -16.06
C PRO A 115 4.98 3.73 -17.17
N PRO A 116 4.05 3.22 -18.00
CA PRO A 116 3.20 4.13 -18.77
C PRO A 116 2.59 5.11 -17.77
N GLY A 117 2.43 6.38 -18.16
CA GLY A 117 1.84 7.39 -17.29
C GLY A 117 0.54 6.82 -16.71
N SER A 118 0.54 6.46 -15.42
CA SER A 118 -0.64 5.83 -14.84
C SER A 118 -1.66 6.94 -14.65
N ASP A 119 -2.51 7.14 -15.65
CA ASP A 119 -3.64 8.06 -15.58
C ASP A 119 -4.71 7.41 -14.70
N THR A 120 -4.43 7.37 -13.40
CA THR A 120 -5.45 7.08 -12.39
C THR A 120 -6.58 8.09 -12.62
N PRO A 121 -7.81 7.63 -12.92
CA PRO A 121 -8.89 8.55 -13.24
C PRO A 121 -9.15 9.52 -12.08
N VAL A 122 -9.31 10.80 -12.43
CA VAL A 122 -9.77 11.83 -11.50
C VAL A 122 -11.29 11.88 -11.56
N ARG A 123 -11.94 11.63 -10.42
CA ARG A 123 -13.40 11.68 -10.28
C ARG A 123 -13.81 13.06 -9.79
N SER A 124 -14.73 13.70 -10.52
CA SER A 124 -15.22 15.03 -10.15
C SER A 124 -15.90 15.03 -8.78
N ARG A 125 -15.87 16.18 -8.10
CA ARG A 125 -16.57 16.38 -6.81
C ARG A 125 -18.04 15.95 -6.91
N THR A 126 -18.73 16.37 -7.97
CA THR A 126 -20.12 16.02 -8.24
C THR A 126 -20.33 14.51 -8.40
N ALA A 127 -19.44 13.79 -9.06
CA ALA A 127 -19.58 12.34 -9.23
C ALA A 127 -19.43 11.61 -7.88
N ILE A 128 -18.49 12.04 -7.04
CA ILE A 128 -18.28 11.51 -5.69
C ILE A 128 -19.50 11.82 -4.80
N ASP A 129 -20.00 13.05 -4.82
CA ASP A 129 -21.17 13.46 -4.04
C ASP A 129 -22.44 12.70 -4.48
N ARG A 130 -22.63 12.51 -5.79
CA ARG A 130 -23.73 11.69 -6.33
C ARG A 130 -23.64 10.25 -5.84
N LEU A 131 -22.45 9.63 -5.89
CA LEU A 131 -22.23 8.28 -5.39
C LEU A 131 -22.58 8.15 -3.90
N ILE A 132 -22.14 9.11 -3.08
CA ILE A 132 -22.42 9.14 -1.63
C ILE A 132 -23.90 9.43 -1.35
N GLY A 133 -24.59 10.17 -2.22
CA GLY A 133 -26.01 10.50 -2.09
C GLY A 133 -26.97 9.36 -2.44
N ARG A 134 -26.50 8.30 -3.12
CA ARG A 134 -27.33 7.17 -3.57
C ARG A 134 -28.03 6.46 -2.41
N ARG A 135 -29.33 6.15 -2.53
CA ARG A 135 -30.15 5.63 -1.42
C ARG A 135 -29.80 4.17 -1.07
N GLU A 136 -29.52 3.38 -2.09
CA GLU A 136 -29.15 1.97 -2.04
C GLU A 136 -27.75 1.72 -1.46
N VAL A 137 -26.89 2.75 -1.46
CA VAL A 137 -25.56 2.64 -0.83
C VAL A 137 -25.74 2.70 0.69
N HIS A 138 -25.19 1.69 1.37
CA HIS A 138 -25.27 1.58 2.81
C HIS A 138 -24.38 2.64 3.51
N LEU A 139 -24.76 3.06 4.73
CA LEU A 139 -24.12 4.18 5.44
C LEU A 139 -22.60 3.98 5.65
N ARG A 140 -22.17 2.74 5.87
CA ARG A 140 -20.76 2.36 6.03
C ARG A 140 -19.93 2.78 4.82
N GLU A 141 -20.40 2.43 3.62
CA GLU A 141 -19.75 2.73 2.34
C GLU A 141 -19.71 4.23 2.10
N LYS A 142 -20.84 4.93 2.30
CA LYS A 142 -20.91 6.40 2.21
C LYS A 142 -19.85 7.07 3.09
N THR A 143 -19.75 6.61 4.33
CA THR A 143 -18.79 7.15 5.30
C THR A 143 -17.35 6.85 4.89
N LEU A 144 -17.07 5.61 4.45
CA LEU A 144 -15.74 5.20 3.99
C LEU A 144 -15.29 6.05 2.80
N TRP A 145 -16.12 6.13 1.75
CA TRP A 145 -15.76 6.86 0.54
C TRP A 145 -15.61 8.36 0.80
N ARG A 146 -16.51 8.96 1.60
CA ARG A 146 -16.39 10.36 1.99
C ARG A 146 -15.11 10.62 2.79
N MET A 147 -14.79 9.75 3.75
CA MET A 147 -13.60 9.88 4.59
C MET A 147 -12.32 9.71 3.78
N LEU A 148 -12.26 8.74 2.85
CA LEU A 148 -11.11 8.58 1.95
C LEU A 148 -10.85 9.82 1.11
N TYR A 149 -11.92 10.43 0.59
CA TYR A 149 -11.84 11.66 -0.18
C TYR A 149 -11.39 12.85 0.69
N GLU A 150 -12.07 13.16 1.80
CA GLU A 150 -11.76 14.35 2.63
C GLU A 150 -10.40 14.27 3.33
N THR A 151 -9.99 13.07 3.76
CA THR A 151 -8.69 12.86 4.41
C THR A 151 -7.55 12.81 3.41
N ALA A 152 -7.83 12.49 2.15
CA ALA A 152 -6.85 12.07 1.15
C ALA A 152 -5.93 10.95 1.66
N ALA A 153 -6.33 10.13 2.63
CA ALA A 153 -5.52 9.04 3.20
C ALA A 153 -5.52 7.80 2.31
N ARG A 154 -4.59 6.86 2.54
CA ARG A 154 -4.63 5.56 1.85
C ARG A 154 -5.78 4.72 2.41
N SER A 155 -6.29 3.81 1.58
CA SER A 155 -7.44 2.97 1.93
C SER A 155 -7.19 2.11 3.16
N GLU A 156 -6.04 1.44 3.22
CA GLU A 156 -5.67 0.62 4.38
C GLU A 156 -5.52 1.43 5.67
N GLU A 157 -5.07 2.69 5.55
CA GLU A 157 -4.91 3.58 6.71
C GLU A 157 -6.28 3.91 7.33
N ILE A 158 -7.30 4.16 6.51
CA ILE A 158 -8.68 4.46 6.97
C ILE A 158 -9.42 3.19 7.41
N LEU A 159 -9.25 2.08 6.69
CA LEU A 159 -9.84 0.79 7.09
C LEU A 159 -9.31 0.32 8.45
N GLY A 160 -8.07 0.67 8.80
CA GLY A 160 -7.43 0.37 10.08
C GLY A 160 -7.87 1.24 11.27
N VAL A 161 -8.70 2.26 11.07
CA VAL A 161 -9.16 3.15 12.15
C VAL A 161 -10.11 2.44 13.11
N ASN A 162 -9.92 2.67 14.41
CA ASN A 162 -10.84 2.26 15.46
C ASN A 162 -11.63 3.45 16.01
N ILE A 163 -12.74 3.17 16.68
CA ILE A 163 -13.65 4.20 17.23
C ILE A 163 -12.97 4.97 18.36
N GLU A 164 -12.24 4.28 19.24
CA GLU A 164 -11.53 4.89 20.37
C GLU A 164 -10.42 5.86 19.95
N ASP A 165 -9.99 5.80 18.68
CA ASP A 165 -8.96 6.68 18.14
C ASP A 165 -9.55 7.99 17.55
N LEU A 166 -10.87 8.12 17.45
CA LEU A 166 -11.52 9.27 16.81
C LEU A 166 -11.62 10.49 17.75
N ASP A 167 -11.13 11.64 17.29
CA ASP A 167 -11.45 12.95 17.86
C ASP A 167 -12.54 13.59 16.99
N LEU A 168 -13.80 13.37 17.39
CA LEU A 168 -14.98 13.84 16.65
C LEU A 168 -15.08 15.37 16.65
N SER A 169 -14.69 16.02 17.74
CA SER A 169 -14.65 17.48 17.88
C SER A 169 -13.61 18.11 16.96
N GLY A 170 -12.39 17.59 16.97
CA GLY A 170 -11.27 18.06 16.16
C GLY A 170 -11.29 17.54 14.71
N ARG A 171 -12.28 16.70 14.36
CA ARG A 171 -12.45 16.05 13.05
C ARG A 171 -11.17 15.37 12.57
N THR A 172 -10.57 14.57 13.44
CA THR A 172 -9.23 14.02 13.22
C THR A 172 -9.05 12.68 13.92
N CYS A 173 -8.14 11.85 13.40
CA CYS A 173 -7.72 10.63 14.07
C CYS A 173 -6.26 10.32 13.74
N PRO A 174 -5.54 9.60 14.62
CA PRO A 174 -4.25 9.02 14.30
C PRO A 174 -4.43 7.81 13.37
N ILE A 175 -3.51 7.62 12.44
CA ILE A 175 -3.44 6.45 11.58
C ILE A 175 -2.02 5.88 11.55
N LYS A 176 -1.91 4.59 11.27
CA LYS A 176 -0.62 3.94 11.01
C LYS A 176 -0.23 4.20 9.56
N ALA A 177 0.68 5.15 9.32
CA ALA A 177 1.13 5.49 7.98
C ALA A 177 1.83 4.30 7.29
N LYS A 178 1.73 4.23 5.96
CA LYS A 178 2.48 3.23 5.18
C LYS A 178 3.99 3.32 5.45
N GLY A 179 4.57 2.22 5.91
CA GLY A 179 5.99 2.15 6.27
C GLY A 179 6.34 2.87 7.58
N ALA A 180 5.35 3.07 8.46
CA ALA A 180 5.60 3.54 9.82
C ALA A 180 6.58 2.58 10.51
N LYS A 181 7.67 3.14 11.05
CA LYS A 181 8.65 2.36 11.80
C LYS A 181 8.04 1.99 13.16
N PRO A 182 8.24 0.75 13.64
CA PRO A 182 7.93 0.42 15.02
C PRO A 182 8.81 1.30 15.93
N ARG A 183 8.21 1.88 16.97
CA ARG A 183 8.95 2.56 18.04
C ARG A 183 9.66 1.48 18.84
N THR A 184 10.97 1.43 18.71
CA THR A 184 11.82 0.65 19.60
C THR A 184 12.02 1.45 20.89
N ARG A 185 11.67 0.86 22.04
CA ARG A 185 12.09 1.39 23.34
C ARG A 185 13.56 1.01 23.55
N THR A 186 14.36 1.94 24.06
CA THR A 186 15.78 1.70 24.41
C THR A 186 15.97 0.62 25.50
N ARG A 187 14.91 0.28 26.25
CA ARG A 187 14.87 -0.84 27.21
C ARG A 187 13.43 -1.31 27.45
N GLY A 188 13.17 -2.60 27.27
CA GLY A 188 11.88 -3.26 27.51
C GLY A 188 11.27 -3.89 26.26
N ALA A 189 10.31 -4.80 26.44
CA ALA A 189 9.65 -5.52 25.35
C ALA A 189 9.15 -4.55 24.26
N SER A 190 9.45 -4.88 23.00
CA SER A 190 8.97 -4.17 21.81
C SER A 190 7.44 -4.25 21.77
N ARG A 191 6.74 -3.27 22.35
CA ARG A 191 5.38 -2.99 21.93
C ARG A 191 5.50 -2.39 20.53
N GLU A 192 4.81 -2.98 19.55
CA GLU A 192 4.70 -2.45 18.20
C GLU A 192 3.91 -1.12 18.20
N GLN A 193 4.44 -0.10 18.85
CA GLN A 193 3.89 1.25 18.80
C GLN A 193 4.42 1.87 17.53
N TYR A 194 3.60 1.97 16.50
CA TYR A 194 4.01 2.65 15.28
C TYR A 194 4.00 4.16 15.49
N VAL A 195 4.84 4.89 14.75
CA VAL A 195 4.66 6.34 14.62
C VAL A 195 3.34 6.56 13.91
N MET A 196 2.38 7.16 14.62
CA MET A 196 1.08 7.49 14.08
C MET A 196 1.12 8.89 13.46
N GLU A 197 0.52 9.04 12.29
CA GLU A 197 0.32 10.33 11.63
C GLU A 197 -1.16 10.72 11.75
N ARG A 198 -1.46 12.01 11.89
CA ARG A 198 -2.86 12.46 11.95
C ARG A 198 -3.45 12.64 10.55
N VAL A 199 -4.75 12.39 10.44
CA VAL A 199 -5.59 12.80 9.30
C VAL A 199 -6.67 13.73 9.79
N TRP A 200 -7.20 14.55 8.87
CA TRP A 200 -8.30 15.46 9.14
C TRP A 200 -9.37 15.27 8.08
N TRP A 201 -10.63 15.31 8.50
CA TRP A 201 -11.80 15.29 7.62
C TRP A 201 -12.67 16.54 7.86
N ASP A 202 -13.65 16.75 7.00
CA ASP A 202 -14.52 17.90 7.05
C ASP A 202 -15.97 17.48 7.35
N ALA A 203 -16.92 18.39 7.14
CA ALA A 203 -18.31 18.25 7.53
C ALA A 203 -18.99 17.03 6.90
N GLY A 204 -18.56 16.56 5.73
CA GLY A 204 -19.16 15.40 5.09
C GLY A 204 -18.95 14.12 5.90
N THR A 205 -17.71 13.83 6.29
CA THR A 205 -17.44 12.70 7.19
C THR A 205 -18.00 12.95 8.58
N ALA A 206 -17.87 14.17 9.10
CA ALA A 206 -18.35 14.51 10.45
C ALA A 206 -19.87 14.27 10.62
N ARG A 207 -20.68 14.50 9.58
CA ARG A 207 -22.13 14.22 9.62
C ARG A 207 -22.48 12.73 9.60
N LEU A 208 -21.62 11.89 9.01
CA LEU A 208 -21.89 10.46 8.85
C LEU A 208 -21.39 9.63 10.03
N LEU A 209 -20.29 10.04 10.67
CA LEU A 209 -19.63 9.28 11.73
C LEU A 209 -20.55 8.95 12.92
N PRO A 210 -21.30 9.89 13.53
CA PRO A 210 -22.14 9.57 14.69
C PRO A 210 -23.18 8.48 14.37
N ARG A 211 -23.75 8.53 13.16
CA ARG A 211 -24.74 7.56 12.68
C ARG A 211 -24.13 6.19 12.40
N LEU A 212 -22.87 6.15 11.93
CA LEU A 212 -22.13 4.89 11.69
C LEU A 212 -21.66 4.24 13.00
N ILE A 213 -21.22 5.05 13.97
CA ILE A 213 -20.75 4.59 15.27
C ILE A 213 -21.91 3.95 16.04
N ALA A 214 -23.09 4.58 16.01
CA ALA A 214 -24.33 4.04 16.56
C ALA A 214 -24.19 3.59 18.04
N GLY A 215 -23.51 4.41 18.85
CA GLY A 215 -23.33 4.17 20.29
C GLY A 215 -22.17 3.24 20.66
N ARG A 216 -21.51 2.59 19.69
CA ARG A 216 -20.29 1.80 19.95
C ARG A 216 -19.17 2.70 20.47
N THR A 217 -18.41 2.22 21.45
CA THR A 217 -17.32 3.01 22.06
C THR A 217 -15.92 2.54 21.66
N SER A 218 -15.81 1.32 21.12
CA SER A 218 -14.50 0.74 20.76
C SER A 218 -14.57 -0.26 19.60
N GLY A 219 -13.40 -0.57 19.05
CA GLY A 219 -13.20 -1.53 17.97
C GLY A 219 -13.22 -0.90 16.58
N PRO A 220 -13.20 -1.73 15.51
CA PRO A 220 -13.09 -1.23 14.15
C PRO A 220 -14.24 -0.28 13.77
N LEU A 221 -13.89 0.88 13.20
CA LEU A 221 -14.88 1.84 12.70
C LEU A 221 -15.71 1.21 11.57
N PHE A 222 -15.03 0.63 10.60
CA PHE A 222 -15.63 -0.08 9.47
C PHE A 222 -15.60 -1.59 9.72
N ILE A 223 -16.77 -2.17 9.93
CA ILE A 223 -16.97 -3.62 10.13
C ILE A 223 -17.67 -4.24 8.93
N GLY A 224 -17.37 -5.50 8.62
CA GLY A 224 -18.10 -6.30 7.63
C GLY A 224 -19.54 -6.60 8.08
N HIS A 225 -20.34 -7.19 7.19
CA HIS A 225 -21.72 -7.59 7.53
C HIS A 225 -21.82 -8.95 8.22
N ARG A 226 -20.82 -9.82 8.04
CA ARG A 226 -20.80 -11.18 8.56
C ARG A 226 -19.72 -11.33 9.63
N ARG A 227 -19.97 -12.20 10.61
CA ARG A 227 -18.96 -12.63 11.58
C ARG A 227 -17.88 -13.47 10.86
N PRO A 228 -16.65 -13.53 11.38
CA PRO A 228 -15.67 -14.50 10.91
C PRO A 228 -16.26 -15.90 10.88
N GLY A 229 -15.93 -16.68 9.86
CA GLY A 229 -16.31 -18.09 9.81
C GLY A 229 -15.65 -18.90 10.94
N PRO A 230 -16.20 -20.05 11.31
CA PRO A 230 -15.62 -20.94 12.31
C PRO A 230 -14.15 -21.23 12.01
N GLY A 231 -13.28 -21.16 13.01
CA GLY A 231 -11.84 -21.44 12.87
C GLY A 231 -11.01 -20.30 12.26
N LYS A 232 -11.62 -19.23 11.74
CA LYS A 232 -10.86 -18.06 11.25
C LYS A 232 -10.30 -17.28 12.44
N LYS A 233 -8.98 -17.37 12.65
CA LYS A 233 -8.26 -16.52 13.60
C LYS A 233 -8.25 -15.08 13.09
N VAL A 234 -8.86 -14.18 13.86
CA VAL A 234 -8.86 -12.72 13.61
C VAL A 234 -8.26 -12.07 14.85
N ASP A 235 -7.42 -11.06 14.65
CA ASP A 235 -6.85 -10.31 15.75
C ASP A 235 -7.97 -9.68 16.60
N ALA A 236 -7.80 -9.65 17.92
CA ALA A 236 -8.80 -9.06 18.82
C ALA A 236 -9.08 -7.58 18.46
N ARG A 237 -8.07 -6.84 17.99
CA ARG A 237 -8.22 -5.45 17.52
C ARG A 237 -9.07 -5.33 16.26
N ASP A 238 -9.16 -6.38 15.47
CA ASP A 238 -9.94 -6.44 14.23
C ASP A 238 -11.34 -7.03 14.44
N LEU A 239 -11.74 -7.30 15.68
CA LEU A 239 -13.08 -7.71 16.06
C LEU A 239 -13.80 -6.59 16.80
N CYS A 240 -15.04 -6.34 16.41
CA CYS A 240 -15.90 -5.43 17.17
C CYS A 240 -16.39 -6.12 18.44
N PRO A 241 -16.12 -5.57 19.64
CA PRO A 241 -16.52 -6.19 20.90
C PRO A 241 -18.04 -6.30 21.02
N ASP A 242 -18.78 -5.30 20.54
CA ASP A 242 -20.25 -5.27 20.67
C ASP A 242 -20.99 -6.22 19.72
N THR A 243 -20.42 -6.51 18.53
CA THR A 243 -21.14 -7.24 17.47
C THR A 243 -20.51 -8.57 17.08
N GLY A 244 -19.23 -8.79 17.44
CA GLY A 244 -18.41 -9.91 16.99
C GLY A 244 -18.06 -9.89 15.49
N ARG A 245 -18.35 -8.79 14.79
CA ARG A 245 -18.04 -8.64 13.36
C ARG A 245 -16.60 -8.20 13.16
N ALA A 246 -15.97 -8.69 12.10
CA ALA A 246 -14.60 -8.33 11.76
C ALA A 246 -14.50 -6.96 11.07
N ARG A 247 -13.32 -6.35 11.13
CA ARG A 247 -12.93 -5.19 10.32
C ARG A 247 -13.21 -5.45 8.84
N LEU A 248 -13.71 -4.43 8.16
CA LEU A 248 -13.91 -4.44 6.71
C LEU A 248 -12.55 -4.58 6.00
N SER A 249 -12.40 -5.63 5.19
CA SER A 249 -11.18 -5.83 4.40
C SER A 249 -11.13 -4.91 3.19
N TYR A 250 -9.91 -4.62 2.69
CA TYR A 250 -9.71 -3.86 1.45
C TYR A 250 -10.47 -4.49 0.27
N GLY A 251 -10.37 -5.81 0.10
CA GLY A 251 -11.03 -6.52 -0.99
C GLY A 251 -12.56 -6.37 -0.97
N GLN A 252 -13.18 -6.47 0.21
CA GLN A 252 -14.61 -6.23 0.36
C GLN A 252 -14.98 -4.77 0.07
N ALA A 253 -14.22 -3.81 0.59
CA ALA A 253 -14.45 -2.40 0.33
C ALA A 253 -14.33 -2.07 -1.17
N ARG A 254 -13.34 -2.66 -1.87
CA ARG A 254 -13.15 -2.49 -3.31
C ARG A 254 -14.28 -3.14 -4.11
N ALA A 255 -14.69 -4.36 -3.77
CA ALA A 255 -15.79 -5.05 -4.45
C ALA A 255 -17.12 -4.30 -4.31
N LEU A 256 -17.38 -3.67 -3.16
CA LEU A 256 -18.59 -2.86 -2.96
C LEU A 256 -18.55 -1.53 -3.73
N LEU A 257 -17.39 -0.87 -3.77
CA LEU A 257 -17.24 0.31 -4.63
C LEU A 257 -17.44 -0.06 -6.10
N ASP A 258 -16.84 -1.18 -6.51
CA ASP A 258 -16.97 -1.74 -7.85
C ASP A 258 -18.43 -1.95 -8.23
N SER A 259 -19.18 -2.69 -7.41
CA SER A 259 -20.58 -3.03 -7.71
C SER A 259 -21.49 -1.81 -7.83
N HIS A 260 -21.15 -0.69 -7.19
CA HIS A 260 -21.91 0.55 -7.29
C HIS A 260 -21.43 1.48 -8.41
N THR A 261 -20.28 1.21 -9.03
CA THR A 261 -19.67 2.09 -10.03
C THR A 261 -19.27 1.38 -11.32
N SER A 262 -19.51 0.08 -11.42
CA SER A 262 -19.27 -0.75 -12.60
C SER A 262 -20.01 -0.20 -13.81
N ILE A 263 -19.31 -0.14 -14.94
CA ILE A 263 -19.85 0.27 -16.22
C ILE A 263 -20.51 -0.97 -16.85
N GLY A 264 -21.73 -0.84 -17.35
CA GLY A 264 -22.46 -1.96 -17.96
C GLY A 264 -22.82 -3.12 -17.02
N GLY A 265 -22.62 -2.97 -15.70
CA GLY A 265 -22.80 -4.04 -14.72
C GLY A 265 -21.66 -5.06 -14.67
N GLU A 266 -20.57 -4.81 -15.39
CA GLU A 266 -19.40 -5.71 -15.44
C GLU A 266 -18.49 -5.48 -14.23
N THR A 267 -18.31 -6.52 -13.42
CA THR A 267 -17.43 -6.47 -12.25
C THR A 267 -15.97 -6.24 -12.67
N GLY A 268 -15.27 -5.36 -11.97
CA GLY A 268 -13.88 -4.97 -12.21
C GLY A 268 -13.74 -3.69 -13.04
N THR A 269 -14.80 -3.22 -13.68
CA THR A 269 -14.80 -1.98 -14.48
C THR A 269 -15.12 -0.72 -13.66
N GLY A 270 -15.52 -0.90 -12.39
CA GLY A 270 -15.85 0.19 -11.49
C GLY A 270 -14.61 0.88 -10.91
N TRP A 271 -14.86 1.92 -10.11
CA TRP A 271 -13.84 2.77 -9.52
C TRP A 271 -12.98 2.01 -8.51
N ASP A 272 -11.70 2.38 -8.43
CA ASP A 272 -10.81 1.93 -7.36
C ASP A 272 -10.81 2.88 -6.14
N LEU A 273 -10.60 2.35 -4.94
CA LEU A 273 -10.53 3.17 -3.72
C LEU A 273 -9.38 4.18 -3.77
N HIS A 274 -8.30 3.88 -4.49
CA HIS A 274 -7.18 4.80 -4.69
C HIS A 274 -7.59 6.04 -5.50
N GLU A 275 -8.59 5.92 -6.37
CA GLU A 275 -9.08 7.04 -7.17
C GLU A 275 -9.67 8.15 -6.29
N LEU A 276 -10.26 7.82 -5.14
CA LEU A 276 -10.78 8.84 -4.19
C LEU A 276 -9.66 9.69 -3.61
N ARG A 277 -8.55 9.06 -3.20
CA ARG A 277 -7.34 9.77 -2.76
C ARG A 277 -6.73 10.55 -3.92
N HIS A 278 -6.60 9.94 -5.09
CA HIS A 278 -6.02 10.59 -6.26
C HIS A 278 -6.82 11.85 -6.63
N SER A 279 -8.14 11.74 -6.66
CA SER A 279 -9.06 12.85 -6.96
C SER A 279 -8.97 13.96 -5.92
N ALA A 280 -8.96 13.63 -4.62
CA ALA A 280 -8.81 14.62 -3.55
C ALA A 280 -7.50 15.42 -3.68
N LEU A 281 -6.40 14.73 -4.00
CA LEU A 281 -5.11 15.35 -4.21
C LEU A 281 -5.08 16.20 -5.47
N THR A 282 -5.64 15.75 -6.59
CA THR A 282 -5.75 16.58 -7.80
C THR A 282 -6.55 17.84 -7.52
N HIS A 283 -7.71 17.72 -6.87
CA HIS A 283 -8.54 18.85 -6.48
C HIS A 283 -7.85 19.85 -5.54
N LEU A 284 -6.98 19.37 -4.63
CA LEU A 284 -6.18 20.24 -3.76
C LEU A 284 -5.08 20.96 -4.52
N GLY A 285 -4.40 20.27 -5.44
CA GLY A 285 -3.38 20.88 -6.31
C GLY A 285 -3.98 21.94 -7.23
N GLU A 286 -5.15 21.66 -7.81
CA GLU A 286 -5.91 22.60 -8.65
C GLU A 286 -6.42 23.82 -7.87
N SER A 287 -6.71 23.68 -6.57
CA SER A 287 -7.13 24.82 -5.72
C SER A 287 -5.99 25.79 -5.34
N GLY A 288 -4.76 25.54 -5.80
CA GLY A 288 -3.63 26.44 -5.55
C GLY A 288 -3.05 26.36 -4.13
N VAL A 289 -3.31 25.28 -3.38
CA VAL A 289 -2.71 25.09 -2.05
C VAL A 289 -1.19 25.00 -2.18
N SER A 290 -0.43 25.65 -1.29
CA SER A 290 1.04 25.57 -1.36
C SER A 290 1.54 24.12 -1.28
N LEU A 291 2.63 23.84 -2.00
CA LEU A 291 3.22 22.50 -2.05
C LEU A 291 3.56 21.95 -0.66
N LEU A 292 3.97 22.81 0.29
CA LEU A 292 4.25 22.43 1.67
C LEU A 292 3.00 21.94 2.40
N LEU A 293 1.90 22.71 2.34
CA LEU A 293 0.63 22.32 2.95
C LEU A 293 0.04 21.07 2.27
N PHE A 294 0.18 20.99 0.96
CA PHE A 294 -0.18 19.81 0.18
C PHE A 294 0.60 18.57 0.63
N MET A 295 1.92 18.67 0.79
CA MET A 295 2.76 17.56 1.26
C MET A 295 2.41 17.17 2.70
N ALA A 296 2.10 18.13 3.58
CA ALA A 296 1.63 17.85 4.93
C ALA A 296 0.30 17.09 4.94
N LYS A 297 -0.69 17.53 4.15
CA LYS A 297 -2.00 16.85 4.03
C LYS A 297 -1.90 15.47 3.38
N SER A 298 -1.14 15.38 2.28
CA SER A 298 -1.03 14.17 1.47
C SER A 298 -0.03 13.15 2.05
N ARG A 299 0.90 13.60 2.88
CA ARG A 299 1.95 12.82 3.55
C ARG A 299 2.88 12.15 2.55
N HIS A 300 3.19 12.86 1.47
CA HIS A 300 4.26 12.48 0.55
C HIS A 300 5.61 12.83 1.18
N LYS A 301 6.52 11.84 1.23
CA LYS A 301 7.89 12.04 1.74
C LYS A 301 8.82 12.68 0.71
N LYS A 302 8.52 12.48 -0.59
CA LYS A 302 9.33 13.02 -1.70
C LYS A 302 8.47 13.96 -2.53
N GLU A 303 9.01 15.14 -2.78
CA GLU A 303 8.37 16.19 -3.56
C GLU A 303 8.01 15.73 -4.98
N GLN A 304 8.88 14.94 -5.62
CA GLN A 304 8.67 14.43 -6.97
C GLN A 304 7.31 13.72 -7.15
N HIS A 305 6.81 13.03 -6.12
CA HIS A 305 5.51 12.36 -6.16
C HIS A 305 4.32 13.29 -5.93
N ALA A 306 4.54 14.46 -5.32
CA ALA A 306 3.53 15.48 -5.10
C ALA A 306 3.36 16.40 -6.33
N ARG A 307 4.46 16.74 -7.02
CA ARG A 307 4.47 17.67 -8.17
C ARG A 307 3.46 17.31 -9.26
N ARG A 308 3.16 16.03 -9.50
CA ARG A 308 2.20 15.60 -10.53
C ARG A 308 0.78 16.17 -10.37
N TYR A 309 0.42 16.58 -9.15
CA TYR A 309 -0.89 17.17 -8.83
C TYR A 309 -0.95 18.68 -9.07
N PHE A 310 0.19 19.32 -9.32
CA PHE A 310 0.31 20.74 -9.59
C PHE A 310 0.42 20.95 -11.10
N LYS A 311 -0.71 21.30 -11.72
CA LYS A 311 -0.78 21.68 -13.14
C LYS A 311 -1.32 23.11 -13.23
N PRO A 312 -0.49 24.13 -12.89
CA PRO A 312 -0.95 25.51 -12.92
C PRO A 312 -1.41 25.88 -14.33
N SER A 313 -2.58 26.51 -14.42
CA SER A 313 -3.11 26.99 -15.70
C SER A 313 -2.41 28.27 -16.12
N ALA A 314 -2.51 28.62 -17.41
CA ALA A 314 -2.02 29.92 -17.90
C ALA A 314 -2.64 31.11 -17.14
N ALA A 315 -3.91 30.98 -16.70
CA ALA A 315 -4.58 31.98 -15.89
C ALA A 315 -3.92 32.16 -14.52
N VAL A 316 -3.59 31.07 -13.81
CA VAL A 316 -2.86 31.12 -12.54
C VAL A 316 -1.48 31.75 -12.73
N MET A 317 -0.79 31.44 -13.84
CA MET A 317 0.50 32.06 -14.14
C MET A 317 0.37 33.56 -14.43
N ALA A 318 -0.72 33.99 -15.08
CA ALA A 318 -1.01 35.40 -15.31
C ALA A 318 -1.29 36.14 -13.98
N GLU A 319 -2.08 35.55 -13.08
CA GLU A 319 -2.33 36.10 -11.73
C GLU A 319 -1.04 36.25 -10.92
N VAL A 320 -0.18 35.22 -10.92
CA VAL A 320 1.14 35.29 -10.26
C VAL A 320 2.02 36.38 -10.87
N THR A 321 1.98 36.53 -12.19
CA THR A 321 2.76 37.58 -12.88
C THR A 321 2.24 38.98 -12.55
N ALA A 322 0.92 39.14 -12.37
CA ALA A 322 0.30 40.42 -12.05
C ALA A 322 0.79 41.01 -10.71
N VAL A 323 1.27 40.16 -9.78
CA VAL A 323 1.88 40.61 -8.51
C VAL A 323 3.18 41.39 -8.73
N LEU A 324 3.86 41.18 -9.86
CA LEU A 324 5.07 41.91 -10.25
C LEU A 324 4.76 43.21 -11.02
N GLY A 325 3.47 43.52 -11.23
CA GLY A 325 3.05 44.74 -11.90
C GLY A 325 3.45 46.01 -11.12
N PRO A 326 3.61 47.16 -11.81
CA PRO A 326 3.87 48.42 -11.14
C PRO A 326 2.72 48.79 -10.19
N ALA A 327 3.07 49.41 -9.05
CA ALA A 327 2.13 49.87 -8.03
C ALA A 327 1.21 51.01 -8.51
#